data_AF-A0A9E3DSL2-F1
#
_entry.id   AF-A0A9E3DSL2-F1
#
_cell.length_a   1.000
_cell.length_b   1.000
_cell.length_c   1.000
_cell.angle_alpha   90.00
_cell.angle_beta   90.00
_cell.angle_gamma   90.00
#
_symmetry.space_group_name_H-M   'P 1'
#
loop_
_entity.id
_entity.type
_entity.pdbx_description
1 polymer ?
#
loop_
_entity_poly.entity_id
_entity_poly.type
_entity_poly.pdbx_seq_one_letter_code
_entity_poly.pdbx_strand_id
1 'polypeptide(L)'
;MSTGQGQPSEEELRAAYEAEIKKIRVEQVVIENVVTLVNLGMRRTGLSPGTEDERDPGQVQLAIESIRALLPQLERSAPAQVKPIRDALSQLQLAFVRIGGQQPEREPSTEPASAGGGAEAPPASSAEPPPQKAGEPGPAQRSGRLWVPGQ
;
A
#
# COMPACT_ATOMS: atom_id res chain seq x y z
N MET A 1 2.45 36.77 40.58
CA MET A 1 2.48 35.30 40.70
C MET A 1 1.68 34.74 39.52
N SER A 2 2.36 34.29 38.47
CA SER A 2 1.70 33.68 37.30
C SER A 2 1.16 32.31 37.70
N THR A 3 -0.16 32.15 37.61
CA THR A 3 -0.87 30.89 37.84
C THR A 3 -0.56 29.89 36.73
N GLY A 4 -0.07 28.71 37.11
CA GLY A 4 0.13 27.60 36.19
C GLY A 4 -1.21 27.17 35.60
N GLN A 5 -1.30 27.25 34.27
CA GLN A 5 -2.39 26.67 33.50
C GLN A 5 -2.37 25.15 33.73
N GLY A 6 -3.44 24.63 34.34
CA GLY A 6 -3.59 23.22 34.66
C GLY A 6 -3.53 22.35 33.41
N GLN A 7 -2.76 21.27 33.49
CA GLN A 7 -2.72 20.25 32.46
C GLN A 7 -4.11 19.61 32.35
N PRO A 8 -4.68 19.45 31.13
CA PRO A 8 -6.01 18.89 30.96
C PRO A 8 -6.11 17.48 31.57
N SER A 9 -7.25 17.16 32.18
CA SER A 9 -7.50 15.85 32.77
C SER A 9 -7.55 14.74 31.72
N GLU A 10 -7.37 13.48 32.13
CA GLU A 10 -7.43 12.33 31.21
C GLU A 10 -8.77 12.21 30.49
N GLU A 11 -9.87 12.53 31.18
CA GLU A 11 -11.22 12.52 30.61
C GLU A 11 -11.42 13.63 29.56
N GLU A 12 -10.94 14.84 29.85
CA GLU A 12 -10.96 15.95 28.89
C GLU A 12 -10.10 15.66 27.66
N LEU A 13 -8.93 15.04 27.85
CA LEU A 13 -8.05 14.60 26.76
C LEU A 13 -8.73 13.53 25.89
N ARG A 14 -9.41 12.55 26.50
CA ARG A 14 -10.17 11.53 25.76
C ARG A 14 -11.32 12.14 24.98
N ALA A 15 -12.11 13.01 25.60
CA ALA A 15 -13.23 13.68 24.95
C ALA A 15 -12.76 14.56 23.77
N ALA A 16 -11.65 15.28 23.93
CA ALA A 16 -11.03 16.05 22.86
C ALA A 16 -10.57 15.16 21.70
N TYR A 17 -9.92 14.03 22.00
CA TYR A 17 -9.48 13.08 20.98
C TYR A 17 -10.65 12.46 20.20
N GLU A 18 -11.72 12.03 20.88
CA GLU A 18 -12.93 11.51 20.24
C GLU A 18 -13.59 12.57 19.34
N ALA A 19 -13.60 13.83 19.78
CA ALA A 19 -14.12 14.94 19.00
C ALA A 19 -13.29 15.18 17.72
N GLU A 20 -11.96 15.01 17.78
CA GLU A 20 -11.12 15.08 16.58
C GLU A 20 -11.34 13.90 15.63
N ILE A 21 -11.45 12.67 16.15
CA ILE A 21 -11.73 11.49 15.30
C ILE A 21 -13.04 11.68 14.52
N LYS A 22 -14.09 12.22 15.15
CA LYS A 22 -15.38 12.47 14.50
C LYS A 22 -15.30 13.42 13.29
N LYS A 23 -14.27 14.26 13.21
CA LYS A 23 -14.07 15.19 12.09
C LYS A 23 -13.38 14.54 10.90
N ILE A 24 -12.70 13.41 11.09
CA ILE A 24 -11.94 12.73 10.04
C ILE A 24 -12.92 12.07 9.07
N ARG A 25 -12.84 12.46 7.79
CA ARG A 25 -13.67 11.89 6.73
C ARG A 25 -12.90 10.82 5.99
N VAL A 26 -13.52 9.66 5.76
CA VAL A 26 -12.86 8.50 5.13
C VAL A 26 -12.38 8.86 3.72
N GLU A 27 -13.20 9.57 2.94
CA GLU A 27 -12.84 10.03 1.61
C GLU A 27 -11.62 10.95 1.59
N GLN A 28 -11.41 11.74 2.65
CA GLN A 28 -10.24 12.60 2.77
C GLN A 28 -8.97 11.77 2.99
N VAL A 29 -9.04 10.76 3.87
CA VAL A 29 -7.94 9.81 4.09
C VAL A 29 -7.60 9.04 2.80
N VAL A 30 -8.61 8.64 2.03
CA VAL A 30 -8.38 7.97 0.73
C VAL A 30 -7.69 8.90 -0.26
N ILE A 31 -8.07 10.19 -0.32
CA ILE A 31 -7.41 11.18 -1.18
C ILE A 31 -5.94 11.34 -0.78
N GLU A 32 -5.66 11.51 0.52
CA GLU A 32 -4.30 11.65 1.05
C GLU A 32 -3.44 10.42 0.75
N ASN A 33 -4.01 9.23 0.87
CA ASN A 33 -3.35 7.99 0.52
C ASN A 33 -3.06 7.92 -0.99
N VAL A 34 -4.00 8.30 -1.86
CA VAL A 34 -3.78 8.36 -3.31
C VAL A 34 -2.66 9.33 -3.68
N VAL A 35 -2.62 10.51 -3.06
CA VAL A 35 -1.52 11.47 -3.26
C VAL A 35 -0.18 10.86 -2.84
N THR A 36 -0.15 10.15 -1.72
CA THR A 36 1.05 9.43 -1.25
C THR A 36 1.50 8.36 -2.25
N LEU A 37 0.57 7.57 -2.78
CA LEU A 37 0.84 6.55 -3.80
C LEU A 37 1.37 7.16 -5.10
N VAL A 38 0.81 8.30 -5.55
CA VAL A 38 1.31 9.02 -6.72
C VAL A 38 2.75 9.47 -6.51
N ASN A 39 3.05 10.11 -5.38
CA ASN A 39 4.39 10.63 -5.08
C ASN A 39 5.42 9.50 -4.98
N LEU A 40 5.07 8.41 -4.27
CA LEU A 40 5.92 7.25 -4.16
C LEU A 40 6.12 6.56 -5.51
N GLY A 41 5.03 6.38 -6.29
CA GLY A 41 5.08 5.82 -7.63
C GLY A 41 6.00 6.61 -8.55
N MET A 42 5.89 7.94 -8.56
CA MET A 42 6.77 8.80 -9.35
C MET A 42 8.24 8.66 -8.91
N ARG A 43 8.53 8.58 -7.60
CA ARG A 43 9.89 8.35 -7.10
C ARG A 43 10.45 7.00 -7.54
N ARG A 44 9.63 5.94 -7.49
CA ARG A 44 10.00 4.58 -7.95
C ARG A 44 10.20 4.47 -9.46
N THR A 45 9.90 5.50 -10.24
CA THR A 45 10.32 5.53 -11.64
C THR A 45 11.83 5.69 -11.79
N GLY A 46 12.51 6.28 -10.81
CA GLY A 46 13.94 6.60 -10.88
C GLY A 46 14.29 7.63 -11.96
N LEU A 47 13.31 8.35 -12.50
CA LEU A 47 13.51 9.36 -13.54
C LEU A 47 13.87 10.74 -13.00
N SER A 48 13.68 10.96 -11.70
CA SER A 48 14.07 12.20 -11.03
C SER A 48 15.54 12.13 -10.62
N PRO A 49 16.32 13.23 -10.72
CA PRO A 49 17.70 13.24 -10.28
C PRO A 49 17.86 12.78 -8.83
N GLY A 50 18.77 11.84 -8.58
CA GLY A 50 19.03 11.29 -7.24
C GLY A 50 18.03 10.22 -6.78
N THR A 51 17.31 9.60 -7.72
CA THR A 51 16.38 8.48 -7.45
C THR A 51 16.66 7.27 -8.33
N GLU A 52 17.76 7.27 -9.08
CA GLU A 52 18.11 6.23 -10.06
C GLU A 52 18.25 4.85 -9.40
N ASP A 53 18.80 4.80 -8.19
CA ASP A 53 18.97 3.60 -7.35
C ASP A 53 17.65 3.07 -6.77
N GLU A 54 16.60 3.88 -6.81
CA GLU A 54 15.28 3.56 -6.30
C GLU A 54 14.30 3.05 -7.35
N ARG A 55 14.75 2.94 -8.62
CA ARG A 55 13.94 2.48 -9.73
C ARG A 55 13.38 1.08 -9.47
N ASP A 56 12.06 0.99 -9.37
CA ASP A 56 11.33 -0.24 -9.14
C ASP A 56 10.03 -0.24 -9.96
N PRO A 57 10.07 -0.78 -11.20
CA PRO A 57 8.88 -0.85 -12.06
C PRO A 57 7.73 -1.65 -11.41
N GLY A 58 8.02 -2.64 -10.57
CA GLY A 58 7.01 -3.43 -9.87
C GLY A 58 6.20 -2.57 -8.90
N GLN A 59 6.88 -1.71 -8.13
CA GLN A 59 6.20 -0.75 -7.25
C GLN A 59 5.45 0.35 -8.02
N VAL A 60 5.97 0.80 -9.17
CA VAL A 60 5.25 1.76 -10.02
C VAL A 60 3.93 1.14 -10.53
N GLN A 61 3.97 -0.11 -11.00
CA GLN A 61 2.78 -0.83 -11.44
C GLN A 61 1.77 -1.00 -10.28
N LEU A 62 2.24 -1.38 -9.10
CA LEU A 62 1.39 -1.52 -7.91
C LEU A 62 0.69 -0.19 -7.55
N ALA A 63 1.41 0.93 -7.60
CA ALA A 63 0.82 2.25 -7.35
C ALA A 63 -0.26 2.59 -8.40
N ILE A 64 0.02 2.36 -9.69
CA ILE A 64 -0.94 2.59 -10.79
C ILE A 64 -2.23 1.80 -10.56
N GLU A 65 -2.12 0.50 -10.33
CA GLU A 65 -3.28 -0.38 -10.18
C GLU A 65 -4.08 -0.06 -8.90
N SER A 66 -3.39 0.30 -7.81
CA SER A 66 -4.04 0.74 -6.57
C SER A 66 -4.84 2.02 -6.77
N ILE A 67 -4.28 3.02 -7.46
CA ILE A 67 -4.97 4.28 -7.75
C ILE A 67 -6.17 4.05 -8.67
N ARG A 68 -6.03 3.20 -9.70
CA ARG A 68 -7.13 2.83 -10.60
C ARG A 68 -8.29 2.17 -9.87
N ALA A 69 -8.00 1.30 -8.90
CA ALA A 69 -9.03 0.65 -8.10
C ALA A 69 -9.80 1.63 -7.20
N LEU A 70 -9.14 2.69 -6.70
CA LEU A 70 -9.75 3.69 -5.82
C LEU A 70 -10.53 4.80 -6.58
N LEU A 71 -10.17 5.06 -7.84
CA LEU A 71 -10.76 6.14 -8.65
C LEU A 71 -12.29 6.12 -8.74
N PRO A 72 -12.96 4.98 -9.03
CA PRO A 72 -14.43 4.92 -9.07
C PRO A 72 -15.09 5.27 -7.73
N GLN A 73 -14.39 5.08 -6.62
CA GLN A 73 -14.90 5.44 -5.30
C GLN A 73 -14.84 6.95 -5.09
N LEU A 74 -13.71 7.57 -5.44
CA LEU A 74 -13.52 9.01 -5.36
C LEU A 74 -14.41 9.80 -6.31
N GLU A 75 -14.76 9.23 -7.47
CA GLU A 75 -15.76 9.79 -8.38
C GLU A 75 -17.14 9.90 -7.76
N ARG A 76 -17.51 8.97 -6.88
CA ARG A 76 -18.79 8.97 -6.19
C ARG A 76 -18.78 9.84 -4.94
N SER A 77 -17.69 9.82 -4.17
CA SER A 77 -17.62 10.50 -2.86
C SER A 77 -16.98 11.88 -2.88
N ALA A 78 -16.11 12.19 -3.84
CA ALA A 78 -15.35 13.44 -3.91
C ALA A 78 -15.07 13.88 -5.36
N PRO A 79 -16.10 14.08 -6.21
CA PRO A 79 -15.95 14.30 -7.66
C PRO A 79 -15.08 15.52 -8.02
N ALA A 80 -15.12 16.58 -7.20
CA ALA A 80 -14.31 17.78 -7.41
C ALA A 80 -12.79 17.53 -7.35
N GLN A 81 -12.36 16.47 -6.66
CA GLN A 81 -10.94 16.14 -6.44
C GLN A 81 -10.39 15.12 -7.46
N VAL A 82 -11.25 14.55 -8.30
CA VAL A 82 -10.88 13.45 -9.18
C VAL A 82 -10.00 13.89 -10.35
N LYS A 83 -10.26 15.07 -10.91
CA LYS A 83 -9.54 15.53 -12.12
C LYS A 83 -8.02 15.57 -11.92
N PRO A 84 -7.48 16.24 -10.88
CA PRO A 84 -6.04 16.22 -10.61
C PRO A 84 -5.46 14.82 -10.41
N ILE A 85 -6.22 13.92 -9.77
CA ILE A 85 -5.80 12.52 -9.55
C ILE A 85 -5.69 11.76 -10.87
N ARG A 86 -6.64 11.92 -11.79
CA ARG A 86 -6.58 11.31 -13.13
C ARG A 86 -5.41 11.85 -13.96
N ASP A 87 -5.17 13.15 -13.88
CA ASP A 87 -4.04 13.79 -14.57
C ASP A 87 -2.70 13.23 -14.05
N ALA A 88 -2.55 13.12 -12.72
CA ALA A 88 -1.37 12.54 -12.09
C ALA A 88 -1.19 11.05 -12.41
N LEU A 89 -2.27 10.26 -12.39
CA LEU A 89 -2.24 8.86 -12.80
C LEU A 89 -1.78 8.70 -14.25
N SER A 90 -2.28 9.54 -15.16
CA SER A 90 -1.88 9.51 -16.57
C SER A 90 -0.39 9.80 -16.74
N GLN A 91 0.14 10.79 -15.99
CA GLN A 91 1.57 11.08 -15.98
C GLN A 91 2.40 9.90 -15.45
N LEU A 92 1.96 9.27 -14.37
CA LEU A 92 2.62 8.09 -13.80
C LEU A 92 2.62 6.91 -14.77
N GLN A 93 1.51 6.66 -15.48
CA GLN A 93 1.41 5.62 -16.50
C GLN A 93 2.37 5.88 -17.67
N LEU A 94 2.48 7.13 -18.14
CA LEU A 94 3.45 7.49 -19.18
C LEU A 94 4.88 7.28 -18.71
N ALA A 95 5.20 7.62 -17.45
CA ALA A 95 6.51 7.38 -16.87
C ALA A 95 6.81 5.87 -16.76
N PHE A 96 5.83 5.06 -16.38
CA PHE A 96 5.94 3.60 -16.32
C PHE A 96 6.28 2.98 -17.69
N VAL A 97 5.63 3.44 -18.76
CA VAL A 97 5.95 2.98 -20.12
C VAL A 97 7.36 3.37 -20.53
N ARG A 98 7.84 4.57 -20.19
CA ARG A 98 9.22 5.00 -20.50
C ARG A 98 10.25 4.11 -19.82
N ILE A 99 10.05 3.76 -18.56
CA ILE A 99 10.98 2.88 -17.84
C ILE A 99 10.84 1.41 -18.26
N GLY A 100 9.66 0.98 -18.73
CA GLY A 100 9.46 -0.36 -19.29
C GLY A 100 10.11 -0.52 -20.67
N GLY A 101 10.10 0.54 -21.48
CA GLY A 101 10.81 0.60 -22.77
C GLY A 101 12.33 0.76 -22.64
N GLN A 102 12.84 1.06 -21.44
CA GLN A 102 14.26 1.12 -21.09
C GLN A 102 14.69 -0.10 -20.27
N GLN A 103 14.14 -1.29 -20.55
CA GLN A 103 14.72 -2.50 -20.01
C GLN A 103 16.09 -2.69 -20.69
N PRO A 104 17.21 -2.76 -19.94
CA PRO A 104 18.42 -3.28 -20.53
C PRO A 104 18.09 -4.68 -21.02
N GLU A 105 18.42 -4.98 -22.28
CA GLU A 105 18.36 -6.33 -22.81
C GLU A 105 18.88 -7.27 -21.72
N ARG A 106 18.00 -8.14 -21.21
CA ARG A 106 18.49 -9.33 -20.54
C ARG A 106 19.39 -9.97 -21.57
N GLU A 107 20.69 -9.93 -21.33
CA GLU A 107 21.65 -10.73 -22.08
C GLU A 107 21.04 -12.13 -22.20
N PRO A 108 20.93 -12.69 -23.41
CA PRO A 108 20.42 -14.04 -23.55
C PRO A 108 21.37 -14.92 -22.76
N SER A 109 20.91 -15.44 -21.62
CA SER A 109 21.57 -16.53 -20.94
C SER A 109 21.62 -17.69 -21.93
N THR A 110 22.74 -17.80 -22.63
CA THR A 110 23.13 -19.00 -23.36
C THR A 110 23.45 -20.06 -22.32
N GLU A 111 22.43 -20.78 -21.87
CA GLU A 111 22.61 -22.13 -21.35
C GLU A 111 21.96 -23.11 -22.31
N PRO A 112 22.71 -24.12 -22.79
CA PRO A 112 22.24 -25.02 -23.83
C PRO A 112 21.18 -25.98 -23.32
N ALA A 113 20.26 -26.30 -24.22
CA ALA A 113 19.32 -27.39 -24.08
C ALA A 113 20.06 -28.70 -23.78
N SER A 114 19.71 -29.34 -22.66
CA SER A 114 19.88 -30.78 -22.48
C SER A 114 18.49 -31.39 -22.33
N ALA A 115 18.06 -32.06 -23.39
CA ALA A 115 16.96 -33.00 -23.38
C ALA A 115 17.47 -34.32 -22.79
N GLY A 116 16.74 -34.92 -21.85
CA GLY A 116 16.98 -36.31 -21.47
C GLY A 116 16.26 -36.80 -20.23
N GLY A 117 15.18 -37.56 -20.45
CA GLY A 117 14.88 -38.76 -19.67
C GLY A 117 14.09 -38.58 -18.37
N GLY A 118 12.89 -39.15 -18.34
CA GLY A 118 11.95 -39.06 -17.22
C GLY A 118 12.26 -39.99 -16.05
N ALA A 119 11.55 -39.73 -14.94
CA ALA A 119 11.09 -40.70 -13.97
C ALA A 119 9.98 -40.07 -13.10
N GLU A 120 8.97 -40.89 -12.85
CA GLU A 120 7.69 -40.62 -12.21
C GLU A 120 7.82 -40.62 -10.67
N ALA A 121 7.20 -39.60 -10.03
CA ALA A 121 6.54 -39.48 -8.70
C ALA A 121 7.01 -40.30 -7.46
N PRO A 122 6.87 -39.80 -6.19
CA PRO A 122 5.57 -39.38 -5.62
C PRO A 122 5.59 -38.08 -4.78
N PRO A 123 4.40 -37.56 -4.38
CA PRO A 123 4.26 -36.27 -3.69
C PRO A 123 4.47 -36.40 -2.18
N ALA A 124 5.26 -35.49 -1.60
CA ALA A 124 5.36 -35.32 -0.16
C ALA A 124 4.33 -34.29 0.32
N SER A 125 3.27 -34.81 0.92
CA SER A 125 2.55 -34.30 2.09
C SER A 125 2.16 -32.83 2.12
N SER A 126 0.88 -32.59 1.84
CA SER A 126 0.09 -31.51 2.45
C SER A 126 0.31 -31.50 3.97
N ALA A 127 0.99 -30.47 4.47
CA ALA A 127 0.97 -30.14 5.89
C ALA A 127 -0.34 -29.38 6.16
N GLU A 128 -1.34 -30.12 6.60
CA GLU A 128 -2.57 -29.58 7.18
C GLU A 128 -2.18 -28.72 8.42
N PRO A 129 -2.63 -27.46 8.54
CA PRO A 129 -2.42 -26.70 9.76
C PRO A 129 -3.20 -27.36 10.91
N PRO A 130 -2.65 -27.42 12.13
CA PRO A 130 -3.29 -28.11 13.25
C PRO A 130 -4.65 -27.46 13.58
N PRO A 131 -5.62 -28.24 14.08
CA PRO A 131 -6.92 -27.72 14.47
C PRO A 131 -6.74 -26.67 15.57
N GLN A 132 -7.24 -25.45 15.31
CA GLN A 132 -7.32 -24.39 16.30
C GLN A 132 -8.23 -24.88 17.44
N LYS A 133 -7.67 -24.99 18.65
CA LYS A 133 -8.49 -25.19 19.85
C LYS A 133 -9.39 -23.97 20.02
N ALA A 134 -10.69 -24.21 20.17
CA ALA A 134 -11.65 -23.18 20.51
C ALA A 134 -11.22 -22.50 21.83
N GLY A 135 -10.82 -21.23 21.75
CA GLY A 135 -10.43 -20.42 22.90
C GLY A 135 -9.09 -19.69 22.79
N GLU A 136 -8.28 -19.95 21.76
CA GLU A 136 -7.05 -19.16 21.54
C GLU A 136 -7.30 -17.92 20.67
N PRO A 137 -6.76 -16.74 21.04
CA PRO A 137 -6.86 -15.56 20.20
C PRO A 137 -6.22 -15.81 18.83
N GLY A 138 -6.97 -15.54 17.77
CA GLY A 138 -6.52 -15.63 16.40
C GLY A 138 -5.34 -14.71 16.11
N PRO A 139 -4.62 -14.94 15.00
CA PRO A 139 -3.40 -14.19 14.65
C PRO A 139 -3.61 -12.67 14.58
N ALA A 140 -4.84 -12.21 14.31
CA ALA A 140 -5.22 -10.80 14.34
C ALA A 140 -5.21 -10.17 15.74
N GLN A 141 -5.40 -10.96 16.81
CA GLN A 141 -5.39 -10.49 18.21
C GLN A 141 -3.97 -10.49 18.82
N ARG A 142 -3.03 -11.28 18.26
CA ARG A 142 -1.62 -11.30 18.68
C ARG A 142 -0.78 -10.19 18.08
N SER A 143 -1.21 -9.63 16.95
CA SER A 143 -0.62 -8.43 16.37
C SER A 143 -1.33 -7.23 16.97
N GLY A 144 -0.77 -6.63 18.03
CA GLY A 144 -1.35 -5.51 18.80
C GLY A 144 -1.56 -4.20 18.01
N ARG A 145 -2.30 -4.26 16.90
CA ARG A 145 -2.52 -3.17 15.94
C ARG A 145 -3.98 -3.03 15.50
N LEU A 146 -4.87 -3.95 15.86
CA LEU A 146 -6.29 -3.66 15.80
C LEU A 146 -6.76 -3.14 17.15
N TRP A 147 -7.04 -1.84 17.21
CA TRP A 147 -7.80 -1.25 18.29
C TRP A 147 -9.18 -1.92 18.36
N VAL A 148 -9.52 -2.49 19.52
CA VAL A 148 -10.83 -3.09 19.80
C VAL A 148 -11.55 -2.15 20.79
N PRO A 149 -12.62 -1.46 20.40
CA PRO A 149 -13.41 -0.68 21.34
C PRO A 149 -14.16 -1.58 22.33
N GLY A 150 -14.11 -1.24 23.62
CA GLY A 150 -15.08 -1.70 24.63
C GLY A 150 -14.84 -3.06 25.28
N GLN A 151 -13.58 -3.47 25.51
CA GLN A 151 -13.24 -4.56 26.44
C GLN A 151 -12.65 -3.98 27.73
#